data_AF-A0A3B8XG70-F1
#
_entry.id   AF-A0A3B8XG70-F1
#
_cell.length_a   1.000
_cell.length_b   1.000
_cell.length_c   1.000
_cell.angle_alpha   90.00
_cell.angle_beta   90.00
_cell.angle_gamma   90.00
#
_symmetry.space_group_name_H-M   'P 1'
#
loop_
_entity.id
_entity.type
_entity.pdbx_description
1 polymer ?
#
loop_
_entity_poly.entity_id
_entity_poly.type
_entity_poly.pdbx_seq_one_letter_code
_entity_poly.pdbx_strand_id
1 'polypeptide(L)'
;MKRLPSDANDDVIVSAIEEWVDLLAAGKIEEATAWLFQPPNAAQPMTAELIDQLIVDYWWDAPPVGDRHRVTARASAAGRGPRTAIVRLTVDPTAGSVDYALPVDGKWSDLTAILEFRRLDDATVISLDHLHVL
;
A
#
# COMPACT_ATOMS: atom_id res chain seq x y z
N MET A 1 9.37 -10.70 -0.42
CA MET A 1 8.32 -10.20 -1.33
C MET A 1 7.18 -11.20 -1.40
N LYS A 2 5.94 -10.74 -1.42
CA LYS A 2 4.76 -11.57 -1.70
C LYS A 2 4.77 -11.97 -3.19
N ARG A 3 4.42 -13.22 -3.45
CA ARG A 3 4.15 -13.75 -4.80
C ARG A 3 2.71 -14.23 -4.82
N LEU A 4 1.93 -13.69 -5.74
CA LEU A 4 0.54 -14.09 -6.00
C LEU A 4 0.48 -15.03 -7.21
N PRO A 5 -0.61 -15.78 -7.41
CA PRO A 5 -0.84 -16.53 -8.64
C PRO A 5 -0.64 -15.64 -9.88
N SER A 6 -0.07 -16.18 -10.96
CA SER A 6 0.16 -15.41 -12.20
C SER A 6 -1.12 -14.93 -12.89
N ASP A 7 -2.26 -15.51 -12.55
CA ASP A 7 -3.60 -15.15 -13.01
C ASP A 7 -4.42 -14.44 -11.92
N ALA A 8 -3.75 -13.84 -10.92
CA ALA A 8 -4.40 -13.11 -9.84
C ALA A 8 -5.41 -12.08 -10.38
N ASN A 9 -6.67 -12.30 -10.03
CA ASN A 9 -7.76 -11.36 -10.30
C ASN A 9 -7.74 -10.19 -9.29
N ASP A 10 -8.66 -9.26 -9.48
CA ASP A 10 -8.76 -8.04 -8.65
C ASP A 10 -8.96 -8.36 -7.18
N ASP A 11 -9.83 -9.32 -6.85
CA ASP A 11 -10.10 -9.72 -5.46
C ASP A 11 -8.85 -10.26 -4.76
N VAL A 12 -8.04 -11.06 -5.46
CA VAL A 12 -6.77 -11.59 -4.94
C VAL A 12 -5.75 -10.47 -4.73
N ILE A 13 -5.68 -9.51 -5.65
CA ILE A 13 -4.78 -8.35 -5.53
C ILE A 13 -5.19 -7.48 -4.35
N VAL A 14 -6.48 -7.16 -4.21
CA VAL A 14 -6.99 -6.36 -3.09
C VAL A 14 -6.76 -7.08 -1.76
N SER A 15 -7.08 -8.36 -1.67
CA SER A 15 -6.83 -9.15 -0.46
C SER A 15 -5.36 -9.14 -0.06
N ALA A 16 -4.45 -9.20 -1.04
CA ALA A 16 -3.01 -9.11 -0.78
C ALA A 16 -2.60 -7.71 -0.27
N ILE A 17 -3.13 -6.64 -0.87
CA ILE A 17 -2.88 -5.27 -0.39
C ILE A 17 -3.42 -5.08 1.03
N GLU A 18 -4.58 -5.65 1.32
CA GLU A 18 -5.16 -5.65 2.66
C GLU A 18 -4.26 -6.34 3.69
N GLU A 19 -3.63 -7.47 3.36
CA GLU A 19 -2.61 -8.09 4.22
C GLU A 19 -1.42 -7.15 4.46
N TRP A 20 -0.97 -6.44 3.42
CA TRP A 20 0.12 -5.47 3.56
C TRP A 20 -0.26 -4.29 4.47
N VAL A 21 -1.49 -3.78 4.35
CA VAL A 21 -2.03 -2.75 5.25
C VAL A 21 -2.09 -3.26 6.69
N ASP A 22 -2.44 -4.53 6.90
CA ASP A 22 -2.47 -5.14 8.23
C ASP A 22 -1.07 -5.23 8.86
N LEU A 23 0.00 -5.43 8.07
CA LEU A 23 1.38 -5.34 8.54
C LEU A 23 1.74 -3.92 9.00
N LEU A 24 1.35 -2.90 8.22
CA LEU A 24 1.56 -1.49 8.59
C LEU A 24 0.80 -1.14 9.88
N ALA A 25 -0.46 -1.57 9.99
CA ALA A 25 -1.29 -1.36 11.16
C ALA A 25 -0.72 -2.01 12.43
N ALA A 26 -0.01 -3.14 12.27
CA ALA A 26 0.69 -3.82 13.35
C ALA A 26 2.05 -3.19 13.70
N GLY A 27 2.46 -2.10 13.03
CA GLY A 27 3.77 -1.46 13.20
C GLY A 27 4.93 -2.30 12.66
N LYS A 28 4.65 -3.31 11.83
CA LYS A 28 5.65 -4.23 11.27
C LYS A 28 6.21 -3.68 9.95
N ILE A 29 6.77 -2.47 9.99
CA ILE A 29 7.18 -1.74 8.78
C ILE A 29 8.24 -2.50 7.98
N GLU A 30 9.19 -3.16 8.66
CA GLU A 30 10.20 -4.01 8.00
C GLU A 30 9.57 -5.18 7.24
N GLU A 31 8.59 -5.87 7.85
CA GLU A 31 7.87 -6.97 7.20
C GLU A 31 7.03 -6.45 6.03
N ALA A 32 6.34 -5.31 6.20
CA ALA A 32 5.57 -4.66 5.16
C ALA A 32 6.46 -4.23 3.97
N THR A 33 7.68 -3.77 4.26
CA THR A 33 8.67 -3.41 3.22
C THR A 33 9.17 -4.64 2.48
N ALA A 34 9.55 -5.69 3.23
CA ALA A 34 9.98 -6.97 2.67
C ALA A 34 8.86 -7.67 1.90
N TRP A 35 7.59 -7.36 2.18
CA TRP A 35 6.44 -7.87 1.45
C TRP A 35 6.38 -7.30 0.02
N LEU A 36 6.76 -6.05 -0.19
CA LEU A 36 6.75 -5.42 -1.51
C LEU A 36 7.84 -5.98 -2.43
N PHE A 37 7.56 -6.00 -3.73
CA PHE A 37 8.57 -6.13 -4.75
C PHE A 37 9.30 -4.79 -4.94
N GLN A 38 10.62 -4.84 -4.99
CA GLN A 38 11.49 -3.69 -5.20
C GLN A 38 12.06 -3.76 -6.62
N PRO A 39 11.61 -2.92 -7.56
CA PRO A 39 12.15 -2.90 -8.91
C PRO A 39 13.66 -2.60 -8.85
N PRO A 40 14.52 -3.38 -9.56
CA PRO A 40 15.98 -3.22 -9.46
C PRO A 40 16.49 -1.85 -9.92
N ASN A 41 15.70 -1.14 -10.72
CA ASN A 41 16.01 0.19 -11.26
C ASN A 41 15.03 1.27 -10.77
N ALA A 42 14.39 1.07 -9.61
CA ALA A 42 13.55 2.10 -9.02
C ALA A 42 14.38 3.36 -8.76
N ALA A 43 13.85 4.53 -9.12
CA ALA A 43 14.52 5.81 -8.88
C ALA A 43 14.79 6.04 -7.38
N GLN A 44 13.88 5.57 -6.53
CA GLN A 44 14.02 5.55 -5.08
C GLN A 44 13.50 4.20 -4.55
N PRO A 45 14.34 3.41 -3.86
CA PRO A 45 13.88 2.21 -3.17
C PRO A 45 12.90 2.57 -2.05
N MET A 46 11.82 1.79 -1.92
CA MET A 46 10.88 1.92 -0.81
C MET A 46 11.44 1.20 0.41
N THR A 47 12.26 1.90 1.21
CA THR A 47 12.80 1.36 2.47
C THR A 47 11.78 1.48 3.61
N ALA A 48 12.01 0.77 4.72
CA ALA A 48 11.15 0.86 5.88
C ALA A 48 11.11 2.29 6.45
N GLU A 49 12.27 2.96 6.49
CA GLU A 49 12.36 4.35 6.93
C GLU A 49 11.59 5.29 6.02
N LEU A 50 11.66 5.10 4.70
CA LEU A 50 10.91 5.94 3.76
C LEU A 50 9.41 5.72 3.89
N ILE A 51 8.94 4.47 4.00
CA ILE A 51 7.51 4.18 4.18
C ILE A 51 7.01 4.76 5.50
N ASP A 52 7.74 4.56 6.60
CA ASP A 52 7.42 5.13 7.91
C ASP A 52 7.38 6.67 7.86
N GLN A 53 8.37 7.27 7.19
CA GLN A 53 8.41 8.72 7.00
C GLN A 53 7.22 9.23 6.18
N LEU A 54 6.87 8.56 5.07
CA LEU A 54 5.73 8.96 4.23
C LEU A 54 4.40 8.85 5.00
N ILE A 55 4.24 7.88 5.90
CA ILE A 55 3.05 7.79 6.75
C ILE A 55 2.98 8.94 7.75
N VAL A 56 4.12 9.38 8.28
CA VAL A 56 4.21 10.45 9.28
C VAL A 56 4.13 11.84 8.69
N ASP A 57 4.81 12.08 7.57
CA ASP A 57 5.01 13.42 7.02
C ASP A 57 3.89 13.84 6.05
N TYR A 58 3.17 12.89 5.46
CA TYR A 58 2.27 13.15 4.34
C TYR A 58 0.81 13.36 4.77
N TRP A 59 0.62 14.02 5.92
CA TRP A 59 -0.68 14.46 6.42
C TRP A 59 -0.72 15.98 6.58
N TRP A 60 -1.84 16.60 6.23
CA TRP A 60 -1.99 18.06 6.26
C TRP A 60 -2.15 18.65 7.68
N ASP A 61 -2.64 17.84 8.61
CA ASP A 61 -2.64 18.14 10.06
C ASP A 61 -1.39 17.55 10.73
N ALA A 62 -0.70 18.32 11.57
CA ALA A 62 0.33 17.74 12.42
C ALA A 62 -0.31 16.79 13.44
N PRO A 63 0.34 15.64 13.78
CA PRO A 63 -0.14 14.81 14.86
C PRO A 63 -0.08 15.60 16.19
N PRO A 64 -0.86 15.20 17.22
CA PRO A 64 -0.73 15.76 18.56
C PRO A 64 0.73 15.79 19.03
N VAL A 65 1.10 16.79 19.85
CA VAL A 65 2.48 16.95 20.32
C VAL A 65 2.97 15.67 21.02
N GLY A 66 4.04 15.08 20.48
CA GLY A 66 4.62 13.83 20.99
C GLY A 66 4.03 12.56 20.40
N ASP A 67 3.11 12.66 19.44
CA ASP A 67 2.53 11.55 18.71
C ASP A 67 3.01 11.49 17.25
N ARG A 68 2.72 10.38 16.58
CA ARG A 68 3.05 10.14 15.17
C ARG A 68 1.84 9.53 14.49
N HIS A 69 1.53 9.96 13.27
CA HIS A 69 0.51 9.29 12.45
C HIS A 69 0.86 7.82 12.26
N ARG A 70 -0.15 6.95 12.34
CA ARG A 70 0.02 5.51 12.16
C ARG A 70 -1.13 4.94 11.37
N VAL A 71 -0.80 3.96 10.53
CA VAL A 71 -1.82 3.11 9.94
C VAL A 71 -2.57 2.39 11.06
N THR A 72 -3.89 2.39 11.00
CA THR A 72 -4.78 1.76 11.98
C THR A 72 -5.33 0.45 11.42
N ALA A 73 -5.69 -0.50 12.28
CA ALA A 73 -6.36 -1.71 11.83
C ALA A 73 -7.65 -1.35 11.06
N ARG A 74 -7.82 -1.93 9.86
CA ARG A 74 -8.94 -1.63 8.95
C ARG A 74 -10.30 -1.83 9.62
N ALA A 75 -10.43 -2.90 10.40
CA ALA A 75 -11.66 -3.24 11.12
C ALA A 75 -12.04 -2.25 12.24
N SER A 76 -11.09 -1.45 12.74
CA SER A 76 -11.34 -0.44 13.77
C SER A 76 -11.42 0.99 13.23
N ALA A 77 -11.16 1.19 11.94
CA ALA A 77 -11.17 2.52 11.33
C ALA A 77 -12.61 3.00 11.08
N ALA A 78 -12.92 4.20 11.57
CA ALA A 78 -14.20 4.86 11.34
C ALA A 78 -14.24 5.57 9.97
N GLY A 79 -15.43 5.93 9.50
CA GLY A 79 -15.63 6.65 8.24
C GLY A 79 -15.92 5.73 7.05
N ARG A 80 -15.91 6.28 5.84
CA ARG A 80 -16.25 5.54 4.61
C ARG A 80 -14.97 4.99 3.97
N GLY A 81 -14.79 3.67 3.99
CA GLY A 81 -13.65 3.02 3.34
C GLY A 81 -13.66 1.48 3.43
N PRO A 82 -12.68 0.80 2.81
CA PRO A 82 -11.64 1.40 1.96
C PRO A 82 -12.22 1.98 0.67
N ARG A 83 -11.62 3.08 0.19
CA ARG A 83 -11.74 3.47 -1.22
C ARG A 83 -10.65 2.71 -1.97
N THR A 84 -11.05 1.98 -2.99
CA THR A 84 -10.15 1.18 -3.81
C THR A 84 -10.50 1.39 -5.26
N ALA A 85 -9.50 1.71 -6.08
CA ALA A 85 -9.62 1.75 -7.53
C ALA A 85 -8.51 0.90 -8.15
N ILE A 86 -8.87 0.07 -9.12
CA ILE A 86 -7.92 -0.80 -9.82
C ILE A 86 -8.02 -0.48 -11.30
N VAL A 87 -6.86 -0.29 -11.93
CA VAL A 87 -6.76 -0.05 -13.37
C VAL A 87 -5.78 -1.06 -13.95
N ARG A 88 -6.29 -1.98 -14.77
CA ARG A 88 -5.47 -2.89 -15.59
C ARG A 88 -5.07 -2.20 -16.89
N LEU A 89 -3.85 -2.46 -17.36
CA LEU A 89 -3.39 -1.95 -18.65
C LEU A 89 -4.12 -2.71 -19.78
N THR A 90 -4.66 -1.98 -20.76
CA THR A 90 -5.34 -2.60 -21.92
C THR A 90 -4.41 -3.48 -22.75
N VAL A 91 -3.13 -3.10 -22.85
CA VAL A 91 -2.11 -3.82 -23.63
C VAL A 91 -1.54 -5.03 -22.91
N ASP A 92 -1.64 -5.06 -21.59
CA ASP A 92 -1.20 -6.18 -20.74
C ASP A 92 -2.09 -6.23 -19.48
N PRO A 93 -3.16 -7.03 -19.49
CA PRO A 93 -4.08 -7.10 -18.36
C PRO A 93 -3.46 -7.78 -17.13
N THR A 94 -2.23 -8.32 -17.22
CA THR A 94 -1.49 -8.87 -16.08
C THR A 94 -0.71 -7.80 -15.31
N ALA A 95 -0.76 -6.55 -15.77
CA ALA A 95 -0.17 -5.39 -15.12
C ALA A 95 -1.20 -4.26 -14.94
N GLY A 96 -0.93 -3.38 -13.97
CA GLY A 96 -1.82 -2.27 -13.64
C GLY A 96 -1.44 -1.55 -12.38
N SER A 97 -2.31 -0.62 -11.95
CA SER A 97 -2.18 0.12 -10.71
C SER A 97 -3.38 -0.10 -9.78
N VAL A 98 -3.15 0.09 -8.49
CA VAL A 98 -4.18 0.11 -7.45
C VAL A 98 -3.99 1.34 -6.59
N ASP A 99 -5.06 2.12 -6.46
CA ASP A 99 -5.17 3.20 -5.51
C ASP A 99 -5.93 2.66 -4.29
N TYR A 100 -5.27 2.60 -3.13
CA TYR A 100 -5.87 2.06 -1.90
C TYR A 100 -5.75 3.08 -0.77
N ALA A 101 -6.89 3.60 -0.31
CA ALA A 101 -6.93 4.52 0.82
C ALA A 101 -6.50 3.82 2.11
N LEU A 102 -5.55 4.40 2.83
CA LEU A 102 -5.05 3.87 4.10
C LEU A 102 -5.93 4.34 5.28
N PRO A 103 -6.20 3.48 6.26
CA PRO A 103 -6.76 3.89 7.54
C PRO A 103 -5.64 4.49 8.40
N VAL A 104 -5.76 5.76 8.81
CA VAL A 104 -4.77 6.45 9.64
C VAL A 104 -5.46 7.03 10.87
N ASP A 105 -4.84 6.87 12.05
CA ASP A 105 -5.31 7.40 13.34
C ASP A 105 -6.80 7.19 13.63
N GLY A 106 -7.27 5.96 13.44
CA GLY A 106 -8.65 5.57 13.73
C GLY A 106 -9.66 5.91 12.65
N LYS A 107 -9.25 6.46 11.49
CA LYS A 107 -10.17 6.84 10.42
C LYS A 107 -9.67 6.41 9.04
N TRP A 108 -10.59 6.07 8.15
CA TRP A 108 -10.28 6.03 6.72
C TRP A 108 -9.90 7.43 6.25
N SER A 109 -8.79 7.51 5.52
CA SER A 109 -8.18 8.78 5.14
C SER A 109 -8.07 8.99 3.63
N ASP A 110 -7.64 10.20 3.25
CA ASP A 110 -7.23 10.55 1.89
C ASP A 110 -5.78 10.12 1.58
N LEU A 111 -4.99 9.73 2.59
CA LEU A 111 -3.68 9.12 2.36
C LEU A 111 -3.89 7.79 1.63
N THR A 112 -3.43 7.75 0.39
CA THR A 112 -3.66 6.68 -0.57
C THR A 112 -2.32 6.07 -0.95
N ALA A 113 -2.23 4.75 -0.84
CA ALA A 113 -1.12 3.99 -1.41
C ALA A 113 -1.38 3.78 -2.91
N ILE A 114 -0.44 4.25 -3.73
CA ILE A 114 -0.43 4.01 -5.16
C ILE A 114 0.50 2.84 -5.40
N LEU A 115 -0.09 1.69 -5.70
CA LEU A 115 0.64 0.45 -5.92
C LEU A 115 0.59 0.06 -7.38
N GLU A 116 1.64 -0.60 -7.86
CA GLU A 116 1.67 -1.23 -9.16
C GLU A 116 1.72 -2.74 -8.98
N PHE A 117 1.02 -3.47 -9.84
CA PHE A 117 1.17 -4.91 -9.97
C PHE A 117 1.58 -5.27 -11.38
N ARG A 118 2.37 -6.34 -11.49
CA ARG A 118 2.78 -6.90 -12.78
C ARG A 118 3.16 -8.36 -12.64
N ARG A 119 3.22 -9.05 -13.77
CA ARG A 119 3.78 -10.39 -13.84
C ARG A 119 5.32 -10.35 -13.73
N LEU A 120 5.88 -11.21 -12.90
CA LEU A 120 7.30 -11.52 -12.82
C LEU A 120 7.45 -13.04 -12.80
N ASP A 121 7.97 -13.58 -13.90
CA ASP A 121 8.03 -15.03 -14.17
C ASP A 121 6.63 -15.68 -14.14
N ASP A 122 6.40 -16.55 -13.16
CA ASP A 122 5.19 -17.34 -12.92
C ASP A 122 4.29 -16.78 -11.82
N ALA A 123 4.55 -15.55 -11.36
CA ALA A 123 3.80 -14.91 -10.28
C ALA A 123 3.41 -13.47 -10.62
N THR A 124 2.36 -12.98 -9.95
CA THR A 124 2.06 -11.56 -9.87
C THR A 124 2.74 -10.98 -8.62
N VAL A 125 3.40 -9.84 -8.79
CA VAL A 125 4.12 -9.13 -7.73
C VAL A 125 3.58 -7.71 -7.62
N ILE A 126 3.70 -7.12 -6.42
CA ILE A 126 3.18 -5.78 -6.11
C ILE A 126 4.33 -4.91 -5.61
N SER A 127 4.50 -3.72 -6.20
CA SER A 127 5.42 -2.67 -5.74
C SER A 127 4.62 -1.46 -5.28
N LEU A 128 5.19 -0.71 -4.32
CA LEU A 128 4.68 0.59 -3.93
C LEU A 128 5.37 1.64 -4.80
N ASP A 129 4.59 2.46 -5.51
CA ASP A 129 5.13 3.57 -6.31
C ASP A 129 5.28 4.83 -5.45
N HIS A 130 4.23 5.22 -4.71
CA HIS A 130 4.30 6.30 -3.72
C HIS A 130 3.06 6.30 -2.79
N LEU A 131 3.11 7.13 -1.73
CA LEU A 131 1.95 7.52 -0.92
C LEU A 131 1.56 8.97 -1.26
N HIS A 132 0.27 9.25 -1.42
CA HIS A 132 -0.22 10.60 -1.72
C HIS A 132 -1.57 10.88 -1.07
N VAL A 133 -1.89 12.16 -0.84
CA VAL A 133 -3.23 12.58 -0.42
C VAL A 133 -4.04 12.94 -1.66
N LEU A 134 -5.16 12.25 -1.91
CA LEU A 134 -6.05 12.47 -3.06
C LEU A 134 -7.32 13.25 -2.70
#